data_AF-A0A948XAJ7-F1
#
_entry.id   AF-A0A948XAJ7-F1
#
_cell.length_a   1.000
_cell.length_b   1.000
_cell.length_c   1.000
_cell.angle_alpha   90.00
_cell.angle_beta   90.00
_cell.angle_gamma   90.00
#
_symmetry.space_group_name_H-M   'P 1'
#
loop_
_entity.id
_entity.type
_entity.pdbx_description
1 polymer ?
#
loop_
_entity_poly.entity_id
_entity_poly.type
_entity_poly.pdbx_seq_one_letter_code
_entity_poly.pdbx_strand_id
1 'polypeptide(L)'
;MNAPQPDADACPLESIGHLKQKVCLMWGSAELDIFIGRLLMDSRDGARKGLPMPVGADLLFLAKTNKIIRAIDLMRSEKIQFKDAFRIVDEGDQKRLEADEFDNPLVSRDTVVKVRNEELRATRAQRPAPKPDGFAARIGHLVFTVLTSKAVLFLIAVALTVKLLWPFFMAGK
;
A
#
# COMPACT_ATOMS: atom_id res chain seq x y z
N MET A 1 -1.37 14.48 -38.90
CA MET A 1 -2.54 14.79 -38.06
C MET A 1 -2.31 16.16 -37.47
N ASN A 2 -3.04 17.18 -37.94
CA ASN A 2 -2.92 18.54 -37.42
C ASN A 2 -3.52 18.59 -36.01
N ALA A 3 -2.78 19.12 -35.04
CA ALA A 3 -3.33 19.43 -33.73
C ALA A 3 -4.47 20.46 -33.90
N PRO A 4 -5.59 20.32 -33.17
CA PRO A 4 -6.66 21.32 -33.21
C PRO A 4 -6.08 22.67 -32.77
N GLN A 5 -6.33 23.71 -33.58
CA GLN A 5 -5.99 25.09 -33.23
C GLN A 5 -6.82 25.50 -32.00
N PRO A 6 -6.25 26.22 -31.03
CA PRO A 6 -7.00 26.69 -29.87
C PRO A 6 -8.06 27.70 -30.33
N ASP A 7 -9.32 27.45 -29.96
CA ASP A 7 -10.43 28.37 -30.22
C ASP A 7 -10.14 29.71 -29.54
N ALA A 8 -10.29 30.82 -30.27
CA ALA A 8 -9.95 32.16 -29.78
C ALA A 8 -10.78 32.60 -28.55
N ASP A 9 -11.92 31.95 -28.32
CA ASP A 9 -12.84 32.20 -27.22
C ASP A 9 -12.70 31.17 -26.07
N ALA A 10 -11.75 30.24 -26.16
CA ALA A 10 -11.58 29.19 -25.15
C ALA A 10 -11.18 29.78 -23.80
N CYS A 11 -11.79 29.27 -22.74
CA CYS A 11 -11.41 29.62 -21.37
C CYS A 11 -9.93 29.22 -21.16
N PRO A 12 -9.12 29.94 -20.35
CA PRO A 12 -7.70 29.65 -20.18
C PRO A 12 -7.42 28.18 -19.82
N LEU A 13 -8.26 27.57 -18.99
CA LEU A 13 -8.19 26.13 -18.69
C LEU A 13 -8.38 25.22 -19.91
N GLU A 14 -9.28 25.57 -20.82
CA GLU A 14 -9.63 24.77 -22.00
C GLU A 14 -8.51 24.73 -23.05
N SER A 15 -7.64 25.75 -23.04
CA SER A 15 -6.43 25.78 -23.85
C SER A 15 -5.44 24.67 -23.49
N ILE A 16 -5.54 24.11 -22.27
CA ILE A 16 -4.69 23.02 -21.79
C ILE A 16 -5.46 21.70 -21.93
N GLY A 17 -5.40 21.11 -23.13
CA GLY A 17 -6.23 19.95 -23.50
C GLY A 17 -6.16 18.76 -22.53
N HIS A 18 -4.98 18.41 -22.02
CA HIS A 18 -4.82 17.29 -21.08
C HIS A 18 -5.40 17.60 -19.68
N LEU A 19 -5.39 18.87 -19.27
CA LEU A 19 -5.93 19.29 -17.99
C LEU A 19 -7.46 19.31 -18.05
N LYS A 20 -8.02 19.86 -19.14
CA LYS A 20 -9.46 19.79 -19.44
C LYS A 20 -9.98 18.35 -19.38
N GLN A 21 -9.32 17.42 -20.07
CA GLN A 21 -9.76 16.02 -20.11
C GLN A 21 -9.78 15.38 -18.71
N LYS A 22 -8.75 15.65 -17.89
CA LYS A 22 -8.70 15.17 -16.51
C LYS A 22 -9.82 15.75 -15.65
N VAL A 23 -10.08 17.05 -15.76
CA VAL A 23 -11.18 17.72 -15.04
C VAL A 23 -12.53 17.09 -15.41
N CYS A 24 -12.80 16.90 -16.70
CA CYS A 24 -14.06 16.27 -17.15
C CYS A 24 -14.21 14.83 -16.64
N LEU A 25 -13.14 14.04 -16.63
CA LEU A 25 -13.17 12.64 -16.16
C LEU A 25 -13.43 12.51 -14.65
N MET A 26 -13.00 13.49 -13.86
CA MET A 26 -13.11 13.47 -12.39
C MET A 26 -14.25 14.35 -11.87
N TRP A 27 -15.05 14.96 -12.74
CA TRP A 27 -16.13 15.87 -12.35
C TRP A 27 -17.15 15.19 -11.43
N GLY A 28 -17.54 15.87 -10.35
CA GLY A 28 -18.45 15.35 -9.33
C GLY A 28 -17.80 14.36 -8.34
N SER A 29 -16.52 14.00 -8.53
CA SER A 29 -15.80 13.09 -7.64
C SER A 29 -14.90 13.85 -6.66
N ALA A 30 -14.50 13.18 -5.58
CA ALA A 30 -13.50 13.71 -4.65
C ALA A 30 -12.09 13.76 -5.22
N GLU A 31 -11.81 12.92 -6.22
CA GLU A 31 -10.50 12.84 -6.84
C GLU A 31 -10.11 14.13 -7.56
N LEU A 32 -11.11 14.89 -8.05
CA LEU A 32 -10.86 16.18 -8.68
C LEU A 32 -10.25 17.19 -7.71
N ASP A 33 -10.78 17.28 -6.49
CA ASP A 33 -10.30 18.22 -5.48
C ASP A 33 -8.87 17.87 -5.04
N ILE A 34 -8.57 16.57 -4.89
CA ILE A 34 -7.23 16.06 -4.60
C ILE A 34 -6.27 16.37 -5.75
N PHE A 35 -6.69 16.11 -6.98
CA PHE A 35 -5.90 16.37 -8.17
C PHE A 35 -5.55 17.86 -8.28
N ILE A 36 -6.52 18.76 -8.08
CA ILE A 36 -6.30 20.21 -8.13
C ILE A 36 -5.38 20.65 -6.99
N GLY A 37 -5.61 20.18 -5.76
CA GLY A 37 -4.76 20.50 -4.61
C GLY A 37 -3.30 20.13 -4.86
N ARG A 38 -3.05 18.89 -5.33
CA ARG A 38 -1.70 18.43 -5.69
C ARG A 38 -1.11 19.22 -6.85
N LEU A 39 -1.89 19.52 -7.88
CA LEU A 39 -1.42 20.27 -9.05
C LEU A 39 -0.99 21.71 -8.69
N LEU A 40 -1.69 22.34 -7.75
CA LEU A 40 -1.34 23.67 -7.26
C LEU A 40 -0.12 23.66 -6.33
N MET A 41 0.08 22.57 -5.57
CA MET A 41 1.20 22.39 -4.65
C MET A 41 2.44 21.77 -5.31
N ASP A 42 2.36 21.27 -6.55
CA ASP A 42 3.45 20.62 -7.26
C ASP A 42 4.54 21.62 -7.67
N SER A 43 5.43 21.94 -6.73
CA SER A 43 6.63 22.76 -6.93
C SER A 43 7.88 21.90 -7.17
N ARG A 44 7.72 20.66 -7.65
CA ARG A 44 8.83 19.74 -7.85
C ARG A 44 9.72 20.25 -9.00
N ASP A 45 10.96 20.57 -8.66
CA ASP A 45 12.13 20.82 -9.51
C ASP A 45 12.56 22.27 -9.77
N GLY A 46 11.87 23.31 -9.28
CA GLY A 46 12.32 24.71 -9.41
C GLY A 46 12.45 25.26 -10.85
N ALA A 47 12.25 24.40 -11.86
CA ALA A 47 12.33 24.71 -13.29
C ALA A 47 10.95 24.92 -13.94
N ARG A 48 9.86 24.54 -13.27
CA ARG A 48 8.49 24.77 -13.75
C ARG A 48 8.01 26.16 -13.33
N LYS A 49 7.51 26.95 -14.29
CA LYS A 49 6.99 28.31 -14.08
C LYS A 49 5.63 28.37 -13.35
N GLY A 50 5.19 27.28 -12.71
CA GLY A 50 3.83 27.12 -12.20
C GLY A 50 2.78 27.12 -13.31
N LEU A 51 1.51 26.94 -12.93
CA LEU A 51 0.39 27.17 -13.85
C LEU A 51 0.22 28.67 -14.10
N PRO A 52 -0.23 29.08 -15.30
CA PRO A 52 -0.66 30.46 -15.51
C PRO A 52 -1.74 30.83 -14.47
N MET A 53 -1.62 32.01 -13.86
CA MET A 53 -2.59 32.53 -12.89
C MET A 53 -4.07 32.35 -13.30
N PRO A 54 -4.48 32.69 -14.54
CA PRO A 54 -5.88 32.51 -14.93
C PRO A 54 -6.34 31.04 -14.90
N VAL A 55 -5.47 30.11 -15.28
CA VAL A 55 -5.75 28.67 -15.19
C VAL A 55 -5.88 28.22 -13.74
N GLY A 56 -5.01 28.72 -12.86
CA GLY A 56 -5.09 28.43 -11.43
C GLY A 56 -6.40 28.94 -10.80
N ALA A 57 -6.85 30.13 -11.20
CA ALA A 57 -8.12 30.68 -10.75
C ALA A 57 -9.33 29.84 -11.20
N ASP A 58 -9.33 29.41 -12.47
CA ASP A 58 -10.38 28.53 -13.01
C ASP A 58 -10.43 27.20 -12.26
N LEU A 59 -9.27 26.59 -11.97
CA LEU A 59 -9.19 25.34 -11.21
C LEU A 59 -9.72 25.50 -9.78
N LEU A 60 -9.36 26.58 -9.08
CA LEU A 60 -9.87 26.85 -7.72
C LEU A 60 -11.39 27.06 -7.73
N PHE A 61 -11.91 27.76 -8.74
CA PHE A 61 -13.35 27.93 -8.91
C PHE A 61 -14.05 26.58 -9.14
N LEU A 62 -13.47 25.72 -9.99
CA LEU A 62 -14.01 24.39 -10.25
C LEU A 62 -13.96 23.49 -9.01
N ALA A 63 -12.89 23.51 -8.22
CA ALA A 63 -12.81 22.78 -6.96
C ALA A 63 -13.91 23.21 -5.98
N LYS A 64 -14.13 24.52 -5.82
CA LYS A 64 -15.22 25.03 -4.97
C LYS A 64 -16.60 24.58 -5.47
N THR A 65 -16.82 24.67 -6.77
CA THR A 65 -18.09 24.27 -7.41
C THR A 65 -18.33 22.76 -7.27
N ASN A 66 -17.30 21.95 -7.49
CA ASN A 66 -17.35 20.49 -7.34
C ASN A 66 -17.77 20.09 -5.91
N LYS A 67 -17.18 20.73 -4.90
CA LYS A 67 -17.53 20.54 -3.49
C LYS A 67 -19.00 20.88 -3.21
N ILE A 68 -19.50 21.98 -3.75
CA ILE A 68 -20.91 22.39 -3.60
C ILE A 68 -21.85 21.35 -4.23
N ILE A 69 -21.55 20.87 -5.45
CA ILE A 69 -22.37 19.86 -6.13
C ILE A 69 -22.43 18.58 -5.30
N ARG A 70 -21.27 18.09 -4.83
CA ARG A 70 -21.19 16.90 -3.96
C ARG A 70 -21.96 17.09 -2.65
N ALA A 71 -21.94 18.28 -2.07
CA ALA A 71 -22.72 18.60 -0.87
C ALA A 71 -24.23 18.60 -1.16
N ILE A 72 -24.66 19.08 -2.33
CA ILE A 72 -26.07 19.03 -2.76
C ILE A 72 -26.53 17.58 -2.93
N ASP A 73 -25.69 16.74 -3.56
CA ASP A 73 -26.01 15.32 -3.75
C ASP A 73 -26.12 14.58 -2.40
N LEU A 74 -25.19 14.84 -1.47
CA LEU A 74 -25.21 14.29 -0.13
C LEU A 74 -26.43 14.75 0.68
N MET A 75 -26.77 16.04 0.58
CA MET A 75 -27.98 16.62 1.19
C MET A 75 -29.24 15.90 0.70
N ARG A 76 -29.32 15.57 -0.59
CA ARG A 76 -30.45 14.85 -1.17
C ARG A 76 -30.52 13.39 -0.73
N SER A 77 -29.38 12.70 -0.66
CA SER A 77 -29.33 11.28 -0.29
C SER A 77 -29.61 11.05 1.19
N GLU A 78 -29.06 11.90 2.07
CA GLU A 78 -29.13 11.71 3.53
C GLU A 78 -30.18 12.57 4.22
N LYS A 79 -30.86 13.47 3.49
CA LYS A 79 -31.87 14.41 4.01
C LYS A 79 -31.38 15.28 5.18
N ILE A 80 -30.10 15.63 5.16
CA ILE A 80 -29.46 16.54 6.11
C ILE A 80 -29.51 17.98 5.61
N GLN A 81 -29.19 18.96 6.46
CA GLN A 81 -29.08 20.35 6.02
C GLN A 81 -27.85 20.56 5.13
N PHE A 82 -27.93 21.49 4.17
CA PHE A 82 -26.81 21.81 3.27
C PHE A 82 -25.52 22.16 4.04
N LYS A 83 -25.64 22.90 5.14
CA LYS A 83 -24.50 23.28 5.98
C LYS A 83 -23.76 22.05 6.52
N ASP A 84 -24.50 21.04 6.99
CA ASP A 84 -23.92 19.81 7.51
C ASP A 84 -23.33 18.95 6.39
N ALA A 85 -24.04 18.85 5.26
CA ALA A 85 -23.55 18.13 4.09
C ALA A 85 -22.23 18.73 3.57
N PHE A 86 -22.17 20.07 3.46
CA PHE A 86 -20.98 20.77 3.03
C PHE A 86 -19.81 20.54 4.01
N ARG A 87 -20.06 20.60 5.32
CA ARG A 87 -19.04 20.32 6.34
C ARG A 87 -18.51 18.89 6.21
N ILE A 88 -19.37 17.89 6.02
CA ILE A 88 -18.95 16.48 5.87
C ILE A 88 -18.06 16.31 4.64
N VAL A 89 -18.43 16.91 3.51
CA VAL A 89 -17.62 16.86 2.28
C VAL A 89 -16.28 17.57 2.49
N ASP A 90 -16.28 18.76 3.09
CA ASP A 90 -15.09 19.56 3.34
C ASP A 90 -14.09 18.85 4.26
N GLU A 91 -14.56 18.33 5.39
CA GLU A 91 -13.75 17.55 6.32
C GLU A 91 -13.22 16.26 5.68
N GLY A 92 -14.05 15.60 4.85
CA GLY A 92 -13.65 14.39 4.13
C GLY A 92 -12.55 14.68 3.11
N ASP A 93 -12.61 15.80 2.40
CA ASP A 93 -11.60 16.20 1.43
C ASP A 93 -10.31 16.65 2.12
N GLN A 94 -10.39 17.40 3.22
CA GLN A 94 -9.24 17.79 4.02
C GLN A 94 -8.46 16.57 4.55
N LYS A 95 -9.17 15.58 5.09
CA LYS A 95 -8.55 14.31 5.54
C LYS A 95 -7.82 13.57 4.43
N ARG A 96 -8.34 13.63 3.19
CA ARG A 96 -7.70 12.98 2.04
C ARG A 96 -6.44 13.70 1.57
N LEU A 97 -6.41 15.03 1.66
CA LEU A 97 -5.21 15.82 1.40
C LEU A 97 -4.14 15.56 2.47
N GLU A 98 -4.54 15.45 3.74
CA GLU A 98 -3.63 15.17 4.87
C GLU A 98 -3.12 13.72 4.90
N ALA A 99 -3.84 12.77 4.31
CA ALA A 99 -3.46 11.36 4.30
C ALA A 99 -2.24 11.03 3.43
N ASP A 100 -1.71 11.98 2.65
CA ASP A 100 -0.48 11.77 1.88
C ASP A 100 0.75 11.92 2.78
N GLU A 101 1.14 10.83 3.43
CA GLU A 101 2.32 10.70 4.31
C GLU A 101 3.61 11.24 3.70
N PHE A 102 3.73 11.28 2.37
CA PHE A 102 4.91 11.75 1.65
C PHE A 102 4.98 13.27 1.48
N ASP A 103 3.88 13.99 1.68
CA ASP A 103 3.82 15.45 1.55
C ASP A 103 3.90 16.16 2.92
N ASN A 104 4.05 15.41 4.02
CA ASN A 104 4.23 15.98 5.37
C ASN A 104 5.69 16.40 5.59
N PRO A 105 6.00 17.72 5.70
CA PRO A 105 7.37 18.19 5.86
C PRO A 105 8.00 17.81 7.21
N LEU A 106 7.19 17.35 8.17
CA LEU A 106 7.63 16.88 9.49
C LEU A 106 7.94 15.38 9.49
N VAL A 107 7.63 14.66 8.41
CA VAL A 107 7.83 13.23 8.30
C VAL A 107 8.89 12.98 7.25
N SER A 108 10.08 12.55 7.69
CA SER A 108 11.15 12.21 6.77
C SER A 108 10.77 10.96 5.98
N ARG A 109 11.18 10.89 4.71
CA ARG A 109 10.91 9.72 3.85
C ARG A 109 11.40 8.42 4.50
N ASP A 110 12.49 8.50 5.26
CA ASP A 110 13.08 7.38 5.98
C ASP A 110 12.22 6.93 7.17
N THR A 111 11.49 7.83 7.83
CA THR A 111 10.61 7.47 8.95
C THR A 111 9.39 6.69 8.46
N VAL A 112 8.79 7.08 7.33
CA VAL A 112 7.66 6.34 6.73
C VAL A 112 8.07 4.92 6.32
N VAL A 113 9.22 4.80 5.64
CA VAL A 113 9.74 3.50 5.19
C VAL A 113 10.06 2.59 6.39
N LYS A 114 10.60 3.15 7.48
CA LYS A 114 10.91 2.40 8.69
C LYS A 114 9.64 1.89 9.38
N VAL A 115 8.65 2.75 9.61
CA VAL A 115 7.36 2.38 10.23
C VAL A 115 6.64 1.31 9.41
N ARG A 116 6.51 1.51 8.10
CA ARG A 116 5.88 0.51 7.21
C ARG A 116 6.61 -0.84 7.24
N ASN A 117 7.94 -0.84 7.28
CA ASN A 117 8.71 -2.08 7.39
C ASN A 117 8.55 -2.74 8.77
N GLU A 118 8.43 -1.97 9.84
CA GLU A 118 8.16 -2.47 11.18
C GLU A 118 6.76 -3.07 11.29
N GLU A 119 5.74 -2.43 10.71
CA GLU A 119 4.39 -2.99 10.60
C GLU A 119 4.39 -4.31 9.82
N LEU A 120 5.03 -4.34 8.64
CA LEU A 120 5.17 -5.56 7.84
C LEU A 120 5.90 -6.67 8.61
N ARG A 121 6.93 -6.33 9.40
CA ARG A 121 7.62 -7.29 10.28
C ARG A 121 6.70 -7.79 11.39
N ALA A 122 5.90 -6.93 12.01
CA ALA A 122 4.94 -7.31 13.03
C ALA A 122 3.86 -8.25 12.46
N THR A 123 3.32 -7.95 11.27
CA THR A 123 2.35 -8.83 10.59
C THR A 123 2.98 -10.16 10.21
N ARG A 124 4.26 -10.16 9.78
CA ARG A 124 4.99 -11.38 9.43
C ARG A 124 5.35 -12.24 10.64
N ALA A 125 5.63 -11.61 11.78
CA ALA A 125 5.87 -12.30 13.05
C ALA A 125 4.61 -12.96 13.61
N GLN A 126 3.43 -12.39 13.33
CA GLN A 126 2.14 -12.97 13.70
C GLN A 126 1.70 -14.13 12.81
N ARG A 127 2.32 -14.33 11.63
CA ARG A 127 2.00 -15.50 10.81
C ARG A 127 2.53 -16.75 11.52
N PRO A 128 1.66 -17.72 11.86
CA PRO A 128 2.13 -19.00 12.38
C PRO A 128 3.07 -19.60 11.33
N ALA A 129 4.22 -20.11 11.79
CA ALA A 129 5.13 -20.83 10.92
C ALA A 129 4.32 -21.89 10.14
N PRO A 130 4.49 -21.99 8.81
CA PRO A 130 3.75 -22.99 8.04
C PRO A 130 4.00 -24.35 8.68
N LYS A 131 2.92 -24.98 9.17
CA LYS A 131 3.01 -26.35 9.69
C LYS A 131 3.59 -27.19 8.56
N PRO A 132 4.62 -28.02 8.82
CA PRO A 132 5.19 -28.88 7.80
C PRO A 132 4.18 -29.99 7.48
N ASP A 133 3.15 -29.66 6.72
CA ASP A 133 2.11 -30.59 6.29
C ASP A 133 2.57 -31.21 4.97
N GLY A 134 3.38 -32.26 5.09
CA GLY A 134 3.92 -32.99 3.96
C GLY A 134 4.30 -34.41 4.32
N PHE A 135 4.27 -35.29 3.33
CA PHE A 135 4.65 -36.71 3.46
C PHE A 135 6.08 -36.86 4.01
N ALA A 136 7.00 -35.99 3.59
CA ALA A 136 8.38 -35.96 4.08
C ALA A 136 8.48 -35.64 5.59
N ALA A 137 7.64 -34.74 6.11
CA ALA A 137 7.64 -34.38 7.53
C ALA A 137 7.09 -35.53 8.40
N ARG A 138 6.08 -36.25 7.89
CA ARG A 138 5.55 -37.46 8.55
C ARG A 138 6.58 -38.58 8.57
N ILE A 139 7.31 -38.80 7.48
CA ILE A 139 8.40 -39.79 7.43
C ILE A 139 9.53 -39.39 8.38
N GLY A 140 9.96 -38.13 8.37
CA GLY A 140 11.02 -37.64 9.25
C GLY A 140 10.69 -37.83 10.73
N HIS A 141 9.45 -37.51 11.13
CA HIS A 141 8.99 -37.75 12.49
C HIS A 141 9.00 -39.25 12.82
N LEU A 142 8.49 -40.11 11.93
CA LEU A 142 8.40 -41.55 12.17
C LEU A 142 9.79 -42.19 12.27
N VAL A 143 10.72 -41.82 11.39
CA VAL A 143 12.13 -42.25 11.46
C VAL A 143 12.78 -41.79 12.76
N PHE A 144 12.60 -40.52 13.15
CA PHE A 144 13.16 -40.01 14.40
C PHE A 144 12.58 -40.72 15.63
N THR A 145 11.28 -41.03 15.62
CA THR A 145 10.60 -41.74 16.73
C THR A 145 11.10 -43.19 16.85
N VAL A 146 11.30 -43.87 15.72
CA VAL A 146 11.83 -45.24 15.70
C VAL A 146 13.30 -45.26 16.12
N LEU A 147 14.11 -44.33 15.63
CA LEU A 147 15.54 -44.23 15.95
C LEU A 147 15.80 -43.89 17.42
N THR A 148 14.94 -43.06 18.02
CA THR A 148 15.01 -42.69 19.45
C THR A 148 14.32 -43.70 20.38
N SER A 149 13.73 -44.77 19.84
CA SER A 149 13.12 -45.81 20.65
C SER A 149 14.19 -46.58 21.45
N LYS A 150 13.89 -46.85 22.73
CA LYS A 150 14.81 -47.53 23.65
C LYS A 150 15.28 -48.89 23.13
N ALA A 151 14.41 -49.62 22.43
CA ALA A 151 14.74 -50.93 21.85
C ALA A 151 15.76 -50.83 20.70
N VAL A 152 15.63 -49.83 19.82
CA VAL A 152 16.56 -49.61 18.72
C VAL A 152 17.93 -49.14 19.24
N LEU A 153 17.94 -48.22 20.21
CA LEU A 153 19.18 -47.80 20.86
C LEU A 153 19.88 -48.98 21.57
N PHE A 154 19.11 -49.87 22.21
CA PHE A 154 19.66 -51.07 22.83
C PHE A 154 20.25 -52.03 21.79
N LEU A 155 19.58 -52.25 20.66
CA LEU A 155 20.12 -53.06 19.56
C LEU A 155 21.38 -52.47 18.95
N ILE A 156 21.43 -51.15 18.77
CA ILE A 156 22.64 -50.45 18.30
C ILE A 156 23.78 -50.62 19.31
N ALA A 157 23.50 -50.49 20.61
CA ALA A 157 24.49 -50.71 21.65
C ALA A 157 25.01 -52.16 21.66
N VAL A 158 24.13 -53.16 21.51
CA VAL A 158 24.51 -54.58 21.40
C VAL A 158 25.33 -54.86 20.14
N ALA A 159 24.93 -54.29 18.99
CA ALA A 159 25.69 -54.44 17.75
C ALA A 159 27.10 -53.81 17.86
N LEU A 160 27.20 -52.67 18.55
CA LEU A 160 28.49 -52.03 18.83
C LEU A 160 29.34 -52.85 19.80
N THR A 161 28.77 -53.42 20.86
CA THR A 161 29.53 -54.27 21.79
C THR A 161 30.01 -55.55 21.11
N VAL A 162 29.17 -56.20 20.30
CA VAL A 162 29.57 -57.37 19.51
C VAL A 162 30.68 -57.00 18.53
N LYS A 163 30.55 -55.87 17.82
CA LYS A 163 31.59 -55.40 16.88
C LYS A 163 32.91 -55.06 17.58
N LEU A 164 32.85 -54.52 18.79
CA LEU A 164 34.03 -54.17 19.60
C LEU A 164 34.70 -55.41 20.22
N LEU A 165 33.92 -56.44 20.57
CA LEU A 165 34.42 -57.71 21.13
C LEU A 165 34.84 -58.72 20.06
N TRP A 166 34.34 -58.60 18.83
CA TRP A 166 34.71 -59.45 17.69
C TRP A 166 36.22 -59.65 17.47
N PRO A 167 37.08 -58.60 17.52
CA PRO A 167 38.52 -58.77 17.37
C PRO A 167 39.17 -59.56 18.51
N PHE A 168 38.62 -59.55 19.73
CA PHE A 168 39.15 -60.33 20.85
C PHE A 168 38.91 -61.84 20.67
N PHE A 169 37.82 -62.24 20.02
CA PHE A 169 37.52 -63.65 19.75
C PHE A 169 38.25 -64.20 18.53
N MET A 170 38.62 -63.35 17.56
CA MET A 170 39.35 -63.75 16.35
C MET A 170 40.88 -63.66 16.49
N ALA A 171 41.42 -62.97 17.49
CA ALA A 171 42.86 -62.87 17.73
C ALA A 171 43.47 -64.09 18.47
N GLY A 172 42.68 -65.13 18.75
CA GLY A 172 43.09 -66.32 19.50
C GLY A 172 43.33 -67.59 18.66
N LYS A 173 43.59 -67.46 17.35
CA LYS A 173 44.07 -68.56 16.49
C LYS A 173 45.37 -68.18 15.82
#